data_AF-A0AAV9U6P3-F1
#
_entry.id   AF-A0AAV9U6P3-F1
#
_cell.length_a   1.000
_cell.length_b   1.000
_cell.length_c   1.000
_cell.angle_alpha   90.00
_cell.angle_beta   90.00
_cell.angle_gamma   90.00
#
_symmetry.space_group_name_H-M   'P 1'
#
loop_
_entity.id
_entity.type
_entity.pdbx_description
1 polymer ?
#
loop_
_entity_poly.entity_id
_entity_poly.type
_entity_poly.pdbx_seq_one_letter_code
_entity_poly.pdbx_strand_id
1 'polypeptide(L)'
;MRPKYFLYIFALQLISPASSVPLTSAQNGTPTGTRLFPGDSFISTLIGNHVPSFATSIPLSGVSAETQKNLSLFRTATLTLNKSHLTDFLDNSRGFLYPVFERKRCQLGKDTDRVVPFYTSNALGAYFENIFHMIPAWTNNEISLSRFDLFHGHLFANPITKAVGVVFHSKEYPAQNDDTFPFNLGFCQINSDTVFSERTMRKRNLIWVIDAADRTSLWWIDMAIQTGNSAIDSILGGEPFYTLYESNFGHVIADFYFLKNLELGASLY
;
A
#
# COMPACT_ATOMS: atom_id res chain seq x y z
N MET A 1 2.23 -67.68 -16.08
CA MET A 1 1.54 -66.91 -15.03
C MET A 1 2.34 -65.66 -14.72
N ARG A 2 1.72 -64.48 -14.91
CA ARG A 2 2.01 -63.15 -14.30
C ARG A 2 3.32 -62.43 -14.68
N PRO A 3 3.32 -61.07 -14.70
CA PRO A 3 3.50 -60.37 -15.98
C PRO A 3 4.71 -59.42 -16.05
N LYS A 4 5.01 -58.99 -17.29
CA LYS A 4 5.98 -57.96 -17.67
C LYS A 4 5.48 -56.58 -17.21
N TYR A 5 6.30 -55.85 -16.44
CA TYR A 5 6.04 -54.46 -16.08
C TYR A 5 6.37 -53.55 -17.27
N PHE A 6 5.36 -52.90 -17.83
CA PHE A 6 5.51 -51.77 -18.74
C PHE A 6 5.74 -50.51 -17.92
N LEU A 7 6.87 -49.85 -18.17
CA LEU A 7 7.21 -48.54 -17.59
C LEU A 7 6.46 -47.47 -18.40
N TYR A 8 5.37 -46.93 -17.87
CA TYR A 8 4.72 -45.73 -18.42
C TYR A 8 5.40 -44.49 -17.82
N ILE A 9 6.22 -43.81 -18.63
CA ILE A 9 6.68 -42.46 -18.32
C ILE A 9 5.57 -41.50 -18.73
N PHE A 10 4.80 -41.00 -17.76
CA PHE A 10 3.94 -39.84 -17.97
C PHE A 10 4.80 -38.58 -17.90
N ALA A 11 5.11 -38.01 -19.07
CA ALA A 11 5.56 -36.64 -19.17
C ALA A 11 4.34 -35.71 -18.97
N LEU A 12 4.14 -35.22 -17.75
CA LEU A 12 3.24 -34.08 -17.54
C LEU A 12 3.95 -32.81 -18.01
N GLN A 13 3.62 -32.37 -19.23
CA GLN A 13 3.79 -30.97 -19.61
C GLN A 13 2.73 -30.14 -18.86
N LEU A 14 3.14 -29.49 -17.77
CA LEU A 14 2.34 -28.42 -17.17
C LEU A 14 2.61 -27.13 -17.94
N ILE A 15 1.77 -26.87 -18.94
CA ILE A 15 1.57 -25.53 -19.49
C ILE A 15 0.80 -24.75 -18.42
N SER A 16 1.49 -23.88 -17.68
CA SER A 16 0.82 -22.83 -16.89
C SER A 16 0.71 -21.57 -17.74
N PRO A 17 -0.46 -20.93 -17.86
CA PRO A 17 -0.51 -19.58 -18.39
C PRO A 17 0.04 -18.66 -17.29
N ALA A 18 1.29 -18.24 -17.45
CA ALA A 18 1.76 -17.02 -16.83
C ALA A 18 0.87 -15.89 -17.39
N SER A 19 -0.07 -15.39 -16.59
CA SER A 19 -0.61 -14.05 -16.83
C SER A 19 0.48 -13.05 -16.43
N SER A 20 1.44 -12.88 -17.33
CA SER A 20 2.37 -11.77 -17.30
C SER A 20 1.62 -10.55 -17.82
N VAL A 21 1.07 -9.75 -16.91
CA VAL A 21 0.86 -8.33 -17.22
C VAL A 21 2.25 -7.77 -17.58
N PRO A 22 2.43 -7.12 -18.73
CA PRO A 22 3.73 -6.59 -19.10
C PRO A 22 4.11 -5.50 -18.08
N LEU A 23 5.19 -5.71 -17.33
CA LEU A 23 5.96 -4.62 -16.75
C LEU A 23 6.55 -3.85 -17.93
N THR A 24 5.85 -2.80 -18.37
CA THR A 24 6.46 -1.79 -19.22
C THR A 24 7.67 -1.24 -18.49
N SER A 25 8.83 -1.51 -19.07
CA SER A 25 10.13 -0.98 -18.67
C SER A 25 10.03 0.51 -18.37
N ALA A 26 10.60 0.91 -17.24
CA ALA A 26 10.88 2.30 -16.92
C ALA A 26 11.54 2.98 -18.12
N GLN A 27 10.79 3.86 -18.80
CA GLN A 27 11.37 4.77 -19.77
C GLN A 27 12.26 5.74 -18.99
N ASN A 28 13.56 5.71 -19.27
CA ASN A 28 14.46 6.84 -19.03
C ASN A 28 13.92 8.03 -19.84
N GLY A 29 13.09 8.84 -19.21
CA GLY A 29 12.52 10.07 -19.75
C GLY A 29 13.11 11.27 -19.02
N THR A 30 13.76 12.15 -19.79
CA THR A 30 14.11 13.52 -19.43
C THR A 30 12.90 14.24 -18.79
N PRO A 31 13.04 15.07 -17.74
CA PRO A 31 11.91 15.71 -17.07
C PRO A 31 11.22 16.68 -18.03
N THR A 32 10.13 16.21 -18.64
CA THR A 32 9.38 16.91 -19.68
C THR A 32 7.98 17.18 -19.17
N GLY A 33 7.74 18.43 -18.76
CA GLY A 33 6.44 18.96 -18.35
C GLY A 33 5.97 18.50 -16.96
N THR A 34 5.39 19.43 -16.20
CA THR A 34 4.62 19.13 -14.98
C THR A 34 3.38 18.33 -15.37
N ARG A 35 3.52 17.00 -15.48
CA ARG A 35 2.41 16.10 -15.76
C ARG A 35 1.46 16.11 -14.56
N LEU A 36 0.21 16.48 -14.80
CA LEU A 36 -0.86 16.37 -13.82
C LEU A 36 -1.14 14.89 -13.55
N PHE A 37 -1.30 14.54 -12.28
CA PHE A 37 -1.76 13.22 -11.88
C PHE A 37 -3.28 13.22 -11.76
N PRO A 38 -3.98 12.12 -12.11
CA PRO A 38 -5.44 12.05 -12.02
C PRO A 38 -6.00 12.45 -10.64
N GLY A 39 -5.29 12.11 -9.58
CA GLY A 39 -5.65 12.38 -8.18
C GLY A 39 -5.16 13.72 -7.62
N ASP A 40 -4.65 14.65 -8.43
CA ASP A 40 -4.20 15.97 -7.93
C ASP A 40 -5.31 16.72 -7.19
N SER A 41 -6.53 16.71 -7.75
CA SER A 41 -7.71 17.33 -7.12
C SER A 41 -8.12 16.61 -5.83
N PHE A 42 -7.96 15.29 -5.79
CA PHE A 42 -8.24 14.46 -4.62
C PHE A 42 -7.29 14.82 -3.47
N ILE A 43 -5.98 14.82 -3.72
CA ILE A 43 -4.97 15.16 -2.71
C ILE A 43 -5.11 16.61 -2.25
N SER A 44 -5.31 17.55 -3.20
CA SER A 44 -5.55 18.96 -2.86
C SER A 44 -6.75 19.15 -1.93
N THR A 45 -7.78 18.32 -2.10
CA THR A 45 -8.97 18.32 -1.25
C THR A 45 -8.67 17.77 0.15
N LEU A 46 -7.88 16.70 0.27
CA LEU A 46 -7.46 16.15 1.57
C LEU A 46 -6.56 17.10 2.38
N ILE A 47 -5.66 17.85 1.74
CA ILE A 47 -4.76 18.81 2.41
C ILE A 47 -5.41 20.17 2.67
N GLY A 48 -6.66 20.34 2.21
CA GLY A 48 -7.45 21.56 2.39
C GLY A 48 -7.89 21.78 3.84
N ASN A 49 -8.57 22.89 4.08
CA ASN A 49 -9.04 23.27 5.43
C ASN A 49 -10.42 22.67 5.79
N HIS A 50 -11.00 21.83 4.93
CA HIS A 50 -12.33 21.27 5.12
C HIS A 50 -12.26 19.75 5.03
N VAL A 51 -13.05 19.06 5.87
CA VAL A 51 -13.20 17.61 5.79
C VAL A 51 -14.03 17.25 4.56
N PRO A 52 -13.47 16.49 3.59
CA PRO A 52 -14.20 16.12 2.38
C PRO A 52 -15.32 15.12 2.69
N SER A 53 -16.42 15.15 1.92
CA SER A 53 -17.57 14.25 2.13
C SER A 53 -17.25 12.76 1.98
N PHE A 54 -16.18 12.43 1.23
CA PHE A 54 -15.71 11.07 1.00
C PHE A 54 -14.63 10.62 1.99
N ALA A 55 -14.28 11.43 3.00
CA ALA A 55 -13.19 11.11 3.91
C ALA A 55 -13.54 11.42 5.37
N THR A 56 -13.06 10.58 6.28
CA THR A 56 -13.12 10.84 7.72
C THR A 56 -11.69 11.06 8.23
N SER A 57 -11.47 12.15 8.96
CA SER A 57 -10.17 12.41 9.58
C SER A 57 -9.93 11.44 10.73
N ILE A 58 -8.78 10.78 10.71
CA ILE A 58 -8.25 10.05 11.87
C ILE A 58 -7.31 11.01 12.61
N PRO A 59 -7.57 11.33 13.89
CA PRO A 59 -6.68 12.17 14.66
C PRO A 59 -5.30 11.54 14.81
N LEU A 60 -4.27 12.30 14.44
CA LEU A 60 -2.88 11.95 14.73
C LEU A 60 -2.45 12.67 16.01
N SER A 61 -1.78 11.96 16.91
CA SER A 61 -1.14 12.57 18.07
C SER A 61 -0.09 13.58 17.64
N GLY A 62 0.08 14.65 18.42
CA GLY A 62 1.17 15.60 18.22
C GLY A 62 2.52 14.88 18.23
N VAL A 63 3.40 15.24 17.30
CA VAL A 63 4.74 14.66 17.17
C VAL A 63 5.79 15.55 17.83
N SER A 64 6.91 14.97 18.26
CA SER A 64 8.05 15.75 18.78
C SER A 64 8.65 16.64 17.69
N ALA A 65 9.34 17.71 18.07
CA ALA A 65 10.04 18.58 17.13
C ALA A 65 11.08 17.81 16.27
N GLU A 66 11.73 16.80 16.85
CA GLU A 66 12.65 15.91 16.13
C GLU A 66 11.92 15.06 15.08
N THR A 67 10.77 14.47 15.44
CA THR A 67 9.95 13.70 14.51
C THR A 67 9.44 14.59 13.38
N GLN A 68 8.98 15.80 13.68
CA GLN A 68 8.52 16.77 12.70
C GLN A 68 9.64 17.16 11.72
N LYS A 69 10.86 17.40 12.23
CA LYS A 69 12.04 17.66 11.39
C LYS A 69 12.33 16.48 10.45
N ASN A 70 12.32 15.26 10.97
CA ASN A 70 12.58 14.05 10.18
C ASN A 70 11.50 13.82 9.12
N LEU A 71 10.23 14.12 9.42
CA LEU A 71 9.14 14.08 8.45
C LEU A 71 9.31 15.09 7.32
N SER A 72 9.74 16.32 7.62
CA SER A 72 10.05 17.34 6.61
C SER A 72 11.22 16.93 5.70
N LEU A 73 12.28 16.36 6.29
CA LEU A 73 13.41 15.80 5.53
C LEU A 73 12.97 14.62 4.67
N PHE A 74 12.17 13.71 5.22
CA PHE A 74 11.60 12.57 4.50
C PHE A 74 10.75 13.03 3.30
N ARG A 75 9.87 14.02 3.50
CA ARG A 75 9.06 14.61 2.43
C ARG A 75 9.96 15.20 1.33
N THR A 76 10.95 15.98 1.72
CA THR A 76 11.89 16.62 0.78
C THR A 76 12.67 15.57 -0.03
N ALA A 77 13.21 14.56 0.66
CA ALA A 77 13.92 13.45 0.02
C ALA A 77 13.02 12.68 -0.96
N THR A 78 11.78 12.40 -0.55
CA THR A 78 10.80 11.65 -1.35
C THR A 78 10.34 12.44 -2.59
N LEU A 79 10.17 13.76 -2.49
CA LEU A 79 9.85 14.61 -3.64
C LEU A 79 11.01 14.80 -4.63
N THR A 80 12.24 14.72 -4.14
CA THR A 80 13.45 14.97 -4.95
C THR A 80 14.11 13.72 -5.49
N LEU A 81 13.69 12.53 -5.00
CA LEU A 81 14.24 11.19 -5.24
C LEU A 81 15.46 11.13 -6.14
N ASN A 82 16.53 11.70 -5.60
CA ASN A 82 17.85 11.16 -5.74
C ASN A 82 17.92 10.02 -4.72
N LYS A 83 18.06 8.76 -5.19
CA LYS A 83 17.97 7.55 -4.37
C LYS A 83 18.82 7.63 -3.08
N SER A 84 19.90 8.42 -3.10
CA SER A 84 20.79 8.67 -1.96
C SER A 84 20.10 9.14 -0.67
N HIS A 85 19.06 9.97 -0.73
CA HIS A 85 18.48 10.55 0.50
C HIS A 85 17.40 9.68 1.14
N LEU A 86 16.62 8.94 0.35
CA LEU A 86 15.65 8.01 0.93
C LEU A 86 16.36 6.79 1.55
N THR A 87 17.51 6.40 1.00
CA THR A 87 18.35 5.35 1.59
C THR A 87 18.94 5.71 2.94
N ASP A 88 19.05 7.01 3.29
CA ASP A 88 19.50 7.43 4.63
C ASP A 88 18.46 7.07 5.72
N PHE A 89 17.20 6.86 5.31
CA PHE A 89 16.13 6.37 6.17
C PHE A 89 15.93 4.85 6.06
N LEU A 90 16.86 4.10 5.45
CA LEU A 90 16.80 2.64 5.35
C LEU A 90 18.08 2.00 5.90
N ASP A 91 17.95 0.92 6.66
CA ASP A 91 19.10 0.15 7.16
C ASP A 91 19.53 -0.93 6.16
N ASN A 92 20.22 -0.51 5.10
CA ASN A 92 20.72 -1.42 4.07
C ASN A 92 21.85 -2.36 4.56
N SER A 93 22.34 -2.18 5.78
CA SER A 93 23.37 -3.06 6.36
C SER A 93 22.81 -4.40 6.83
N ARG A 94 21.49 -4.45 7.06
CA ARG A 94 20.78 -5.65 7.51
C ARG A 94 19.90 -6.17 6.36
N GLY A 95 20.16 -7.42 5.94
CA GLY A 95 19.21 -8.14 5.09
C GLY A 95 17.94 -8.44 5.89
N PHE A 96 16.78 -8.08 5.35
CA PHE A 96 15.49 -8.29 6.01
C PHE A 96 14.59 -9.12 5.09
N LEU A 97 14.22 -10.30 5.55
CA LEU A 97 13.30 -11.17 4.84
C LEU A 97 11.92 -11.03 5.47
N TYR A 98 10.99 -10.46 4.72
CA TYR A 98 9.60 -10.42 5.16
C TYR A 98 8.98 -11.83 5.10
N PRO A 99 8.06 -12.20 6.01
CA PRO A 99 7.55 -13.56 6.06
C PRO A 99 6.95 -14.05 4.76
N VAL A 100 7.31 -15.27 4.39
CA VAL A 100 6.62 -16.06 3.38
C VAL A 100 5.70 -17.04 4.11
N PHE A 101 4.41 -17.02 3.78
CA PHE A 101 3.43 -17.85 4.48
C PHE A 101 3.44 -19.29 3.94
N GLU A 102 3.06 -20.24 4.81
CA GLU A 102 3.25 -21.71 4.68
C GLU A 102 2.82 -22.32 3.33
N ARG A 103 1.93 -21.66 2.57
CA ARG A 103 1.58 -22.05 1.19
C ARG A 103 2.55 -21.47 0.15
N LYS A 104 3.86 -21.61 0.37
CA LYS A 104 5.04 -21.46 -0.54
C LYS A 104 5.07 -20.34 -1.61
N ARG A 105 4.09 -19.45 -1.72
CA ARG A 105 3.93 -18.48 -2.81
C ARG A 105 3.20 -17.19 -2.46
N CYS A 106 2.51 -17.08 -1.32
CA CYS A 106 2.04 -15.75 -0.89
C CYS A 106 3.24 -14.96 -0.37
N GLN A 107 3.60 -13.94 -1.12
CA GLN A 107 4.59 -12.95 -0.77
C GLN A 107 3.82 -11.65 -0.49
N LEU A 108 3.75 -11.24 0.77
CA LEU A 108 3.11 -9.99 1.15
C LEU A 108 3.88 -8.76 0.64
N GLY A 109 5.14 -8.95 0.22
CA GLY A 109 5.91 -7.96 -0.49
C GLY A 109 6.14 -8.36 -1.92
N LYS A 110 6.02 -7.40 -2.85
CA LYS A 110 6.31 -7.60 -4.27
C LYS A 110 7.77 -8.01 -4.51
N ASP A 111 8.66 -7.57 -3.62
CA ASP A 111 10.10 -7.84 -3.67
C ASP A 111 10.59 -8.33 -2.29
N THR A 112 10.20 -9.54 -1.87
CA THR A 112 10.63 -10.12 -0.57
C THR A 112 12.16 -10.17 -0.37
N ASP A 113 12.92 -10.13 -1.47
CA ASP A 113 14.38 -10.18 -1.48
C ASP A 113 15.02 -8.77 -1.45
N ARG A 114 14.21 -7.70 -1.49
CA ARG A 114 14.65 -6.30 -1.48
C ARG A 114 13.88 -5.46 -0.46
N VAL A 115 13.30 -6.10 0.55
CA VAL A 115 12.78 -5.38 1.70
C VAL A 115 13.95 -5.03 2.60
N VAL A 116 14.07 -3.76 2.92
CA VAL A 116 15.08 -3.22 3.82
C VAL A 116 14.36 -2.72 5.07
N PRO A 117 14.88 -2.94 6.28
CA PRO A 117 14.31 -2.31 7.46
C PRO A 117 14.27 -0.81 7.24
N PHE A 118 13.13 -0.20 7.48
CA PHE A 118 13.10 1.25 7.56
C PHE A 118 14.03 1.62 8.70
N TYR A 119 15.06 2.44 8.43
CA TYR A 119 16.07 2.84 9.40
C TYR A 119 15.32 3.34 10.61
N THR A 120 15.41 2.55 11.68
CA THR A 120 14.87 2.88 12.99
C THR A 120 15.75 3.96 13.59
N SER A 121 15.90 5.10 12.91
CA SER A 121 15.98 6.35 13.66
C SER A 121 14.74 6.35 14.52
N ASN A 122 14.92 6.45 15.84
CA ASN A 122 13.89 6.19 16.84
C ASN A 122 12.57 7.00 16.63
N ALA A 123 12.56 7.98 15.73
CA ALA A 123 11.42 8.83 15.42
C ALA A 123 10.61 8.42 14.17
N LEU A 124 11.23 8.22 12.99
CA LEU A 124 10.44 8.09 11.74
C LEU A 124 9.87 6.68 11.52
N GLY A 125 10.67 5.63 11.77
CA GLY A 125 10.17 4.25 11.74
C GLY A 125 9.07 4.06 12.78
N ALA A 126 9.33 4.48 14.03
CA ALA A 126 8.35 4.44 15.11
C ALA A 126 7.08 5.24 14.79
N TYR A 127 7.18 6.36 14.07
CA TYR A 127 6.02 7.14 13.64
C TYR A 127 5.10 6.33 12.72
N PHE A 128 5.64 5.69 11.68
CA PHE A 128 4.83 4.87 10.77
C PHE A 128 4.33 3.58 11.42
N GLU A 129 5.14 2.92 12.25
CA GLU A 129 4.69 1.77 13.06
C GLU A 129 3.50 2.14 13.95
N ASN A 130 3.55 3.31 14.60
CA ASN A 130 2.46 3.82 15.41
C ASN A 130 1.18 4.05 14.59
N ILE A 131 1.28 4.46 13.32
CA ILE A 131 0.11 4.58 12.44
C ILE A 131 -0.53 3.19 12.22
N PHE A 132 0.25 2.17 11.88
CA PHE A 132 -0.27 0.80 11.72
C PHE A 132 -0.94 0.28 12.99
N HIS A 133 -0.38 0.57 14.17
CA HIS A 133 -0.98 0.18 15.44
C HIS A 133 -2.23 0.98 15.82
N MET A 134 -2.30 2.25 15.45
CA MET A 134 -3.41 3.14 15.79
C MET A 134 -4.68 2.82 14.99
N ILE A 135 -4.55 2.46 13.71
CA ILE A 135 -5.69 2.24 12.82
C ILE A 135 -6.68 1.20 13.38
N PRO A 136 -6.25 0.01 13.87
CA PRO A 136 -7.18 -0.94 14.48
C PRO A 136 -7.93 -0.39 15.69
N ALA A 137 -7.25 0.35 16.57
CA ALA A 137 -7.88 0.93 17.75
C ALA A 137 -8.92 2.00 17.38
N TRP A 138 -8.57 2.89 16.44
CA TRP A 138 -9.46 3.98 16.03
C TRP A 138 -10.69 3.48 15.25
N THR A 139 -10.52 2.43 14.45
CA THR A 139 -11.63 1.80 13.71
C THR A 139 -12.45 0.82 14.56
N ASN A 140 -12.22 0.75 15.88
CA ASN A 140 -12.86 -0.21 16.78
C ASN A 140 -12.74 -1.67 16.26
N ASN A 141 -11.56 -2.02 15.75
CA ASN A 141 -11.23 -3.30 15.12
C ASN A 141 -12.03 -3.63 13.85
N GLU A 142 -12.69 -2.66 13.21
CA GLU A 142 -13.21 -2.85 11.84
C GLU A 142 -12.06 -3.13 10.87
N ILE A 143 -10.88 -2.56 11.14
CA ILE A 143 -9.62 -2.90 10.49
C ILE A 143 -8.72 -3.59 11.50
N SER A 144 -8.09 -4.69 11.11
CA SER A 144 -7.16 -5.46 11.92
C SER A 144 -5.77 -5.46 11.29
N LEU A 145 -4.71 -5.58 12.09
CA LEU A 145 -3.34 -5.76 11.61
C LEU A 145 -3.07 -7.27 11.43
N SER A 146 -3.17 -7.75 10.19
CA SER A 146 -2.98 -9.16 9.83
C SER A 146 -2.48 -9.30 8.39
N ARG A 147 -2.07 -10.49 7.97
CA ARG A 147 -1.65 -10.72 6.58
C ARG A 147 -2.76 -10.54 5.53
N PHE A 148 -4.03 -10.45 5.95
CA PHE A 148 -5.17 -10.27 5.06
C PHE A 148 -5.75 -8.85 5.13
N ASP A 149 -5.33 -8.09 6.14
CA ASP A 149 -5.93 -6.84 6.54
C ASP A 149 -4.84 -5.91 7.09
N LEU A 150 -4.67 -4.75 6.48
CA LEU A 150 -3.72 -3.70 6.90
C LEU A 150 -2.34 -4.24 7.31
N PHE A 151 -1.54 -4.69 6.34
CA PHE A 151 -0.13 -5.05 6.59
C PHE A 151 0.86 -4.27 5.73
N HIS A 152 0.36 -3.45 4.80
CA HIS A 152 1.23 -2.68 3.91
C HIS A 152 0.61 -1.35 3.54
N GLY A 153 1.44 -0.50 2.94
CA GLY A 153 0.99 0.72 2.29
C GLY A 153 1.97 1.16 1.21
N HIS A 154 1.50 2.00 0.30
CA HIS A 154 2.27 2.43 -0.87
C HIS A 154 2.58 3.92 -0.78
N LEU A 155 3.87 4.23 -0.74
CA LEU A 155 4.41 5.60 -0.69
C LEU A 155 4.36 6.22 -2.09
N PHE A 156 3.78 7.41 -2.19
CA PHE A 156 3.78 8.22 -3.40
C PHE A 156 4.36 9.62 -3.17
N ALA A 157 4.90 10.21 -4.23
CA ALA A 157 5.39 11.58 -4.26
C ALA A 157 4.68 12.38 -5.36
N ASN A 158 4.03 13.47 -4.96
CA ASN A 158 3.35 14.36 -5.90
C ASN A 158 4.11 15.70 -6.02
N PRO A 159 4.88 15.92 -7.10
CA PRO A 159 5.61 17.17 -7.29
C PRO A 159 4.71 18.39 -7.55
N ILE A 160 3.47 18.20 -8.03
CA ILE A 160 2.53 19.28 -8.34
C ILE A 160 1.95 19.87 -7.04
N THR A 161 1.35 19.01 -6.22
CA THR A 161 0.78 19.41 -4.91
C THR A 161 1.87 19.58 -3.86
N LYS A 162 3.10 19.13 -4.16
CA LYS A 162 4.23 19.02 -3.24
C LYS A 162 3.92 18.16 -2.01
N ALA A 163 2.97 17.24 -2.15
CA ALA A 163 2.56 16.32 -1.10
C ALA A 163 3.29 14.98 -1.24
N VAL A 164 3.54 14.35 -0.11
CA VAL A 164 3.98 12.94 -0.03
C VAL A 164 2.94 12.22 0.80
N GLY A 165 2.59 11.00 0.41
CA GLY A 165 1.61 10.24 1.16
C GLY A 165 1.81 8.74 1.06
N VAL A 166 1.12 8.03 1.95
CA VAL A 166 1.09 6.57 1.99
C VAL A 166 -0.36 6.14 1.87
N VAL A 167 -0.66 5.34 0.85
CA VAL A 167 -1.97 4.67 0.71
C VAL A 167 -1.89 3.34 1.43
N PHE A 168 -2.68 3.17 2.49
CA PHE A 168 -2.81 1.89 3.19
C PHE A 168 -4.04 1.15 2.67
N HIS A 169 -3.91 -0.15 2.50
CA HIS A 169 -5.02 -1.02 2.16
C HIS A 169 -5.36 -1.94 3.33
N SER A 170 -6.63 -1.98 3.66
CA SER A 170 -7.24 -2.98 4.53
C SER A 170 -8.01 -3.99 3.67
N LYS A 171 -8.34 -5.15 4.26
CA LYS A 171 -9.20 -6.17 3.66
C LYS A 171 -8.86 -6.54 2.22
N GLU A 172 -7.58 -6.62 1.89
CA GLU A 172 -7.11 -6.77 0.50
C GLU A 172 -7.42 -8.14 -0.09
N TYR A 173 -7.49 -9.16 0.77
CA TYR A 173 -7.73 -10.52 0.36
C TYR A 173 -9.00 -11.08 0.99
N PRO A 174 -10.21 -10.64 0.60
CA PRO A 174 -11.45 -11.24 1.12
C PRO A 174 -11.50 -12.73 0.81
N ALA A 175 -12.04 -13.52 1.73
CA ALA A 175 -12.22 -14.95 1.55
C ALA A 175 -13.09 -15.21 0.30
N GLN A 176 -12.68 -16.18 -0.52
CA GLN A 176 -13.47 -16.57 -1.68
C GLN A 176 -14.81 -17.15 -1.21
N ASN A 177 -15.90 -16.68 -1.80
CA ASN A 177 -17.24 -17.17 -1.54
C ASN A 177 -18.04 -17.09 -2.84
N ASP A 178 -18.58 -18.21 -3.32
CA ASP A 178 -19.21 -18.25 -4.65
C ASP A 178 -20.47 -17.37 -4.74
N ASP A 179 -21.13 -17.09 -3.62
CA ASP A 179 -22.36 -16.28 -3.57
C ASP A 179 -22.07 -14.78 -3.43
N THR A 180 -21.07 -14.40 -2.62
CA THR A 180 -20.82 -12.99 -2.25
C THR A 180 -19.53 -12.40 -2.80
N PHE A 181 -18.53 -13.23 -3.09
CA PHE A 181 -17.22 -12.80 -3.61
C PHE A 181 -16.53 -13.92 -4.43
N PRO A 182 -17.01 -14.19 -5.66
CA PRO A 182 -16.54 -15.33 -6.48
C PRO A 182 -15.22 -15.03 -7.21
N PHE A 183 -14.31 -14.30 -6.56
CA PHE A 183 -13.02 -13.89 -7.14
C PHE A 183 -11.88 -14.68 -6.49
N ASN A 184 -11.05 -15.31 -7.31
CA ASN A 184 -9.82 -15.97 -6.88
C ASN A 184 -8.64 -14.99 -6.94
N LEU A 185 -8.14 -14.59 -5.77
CA LEU A 185 -7.01 -13.66 -5.61
C LEU A 185 -5.67 -14.38 -5.39
N GLY A 186 -5.61 -15.68 -5.64
CA GLY A 186 -4.39 -16.48 -5.58
C GLY A 186 -3.93 -16.81 -4.16
N PHE A 187 -2.61 -16.98 -3.99
CA PHE A 187 -2.05 -17.58 -2.76
C PHE A 187 -2.27 -16.74 -1.50
N CYS A 188 -2.41 -15.42 -1.60
CA CYS A 188 -2.61 -14.54 -0.44
C CYS A 188 -4.04 -14.54 0.09
N GLN A 189 -5.01 -15.00 -0.71
CA GLN A 189 -6.40 -15.21 -0.28
C GLN A 189 -6.59 -16.46 0.60
N ILE A 190 -5.64 -17.38 0.52
CA ILE A 190 -5.78 -18.69 1.13
C ILE A 190 -5.91 -18.58 2.65
N ASN A 191 -6.96 -19.22 3.17
CA ASN A 191 -7.36 -19.21 4.57
C ASN A 191 -7.68 -17.80 5.10
N SER A 192 -8.02 -16.85 4.22
CA SER A 192 -8.52 -15.55 4.65
C SER A 192 -9.81 -15.73 5.45
N ASP A 193 -9.89 -15.00 6.55
CA ASP A 193 -11.08 -14.84 7.39
C ASP A 193 -11.82 -13.51 7.09
N THR A 194 -11.31 -12.73 6.13
CA THR A 194 -11.91 -11.45 5.75
C THR A 194 -13.20 -11.70 4.98
N VAL A 195 -14.35 -11.53 5.64
CA VAL A 195 -15.66 -11.65 5.00
C VAL A 195 -15.91 -10.46 4.07
N PHE A 196 -16.28 -10.74 2.82
CA PHE A 196 -16.67 -9.70 1.88
C PHE A 196 -18.00 -9.06 2.26
N SER A 197 -18.04 -7.73 2.24
CA SER A 197 -19.27 -6.97 2.16
C SER A 197 -18.99 -5.65 1.45
N GLU A 198 -19.92 -5.16 0.65
CA GLU A 198 -19.75 -3.90 -0.09
C GLU A 198 -19.47 -2.73 0.86
N ARG A 199 -20.20 -2.67 1.99
CA ARG A 199 -20.05 -1.65 3.03
C ARG A 199 -18.63 -1.59 3.62
N THR A 200 -17.99 -2.74 3.83
CA THR A 200 -16.63 -2.78 4.36
C THR A 200 -15.59 -2.51 3.28
N MET A 201 -15.78 -3.03 2.06
CA MET A 201 -14.82 -2.85 0.97
C MET A 201 -14.73 -1.41 0.49
N ARG A 202 -15.84 -0.65 0.44
CA ARG A 202 -15.79 0.78 0.11
C ARG A 202 -14.97 1.61 1.12
N LYS A 203 -14.75 1.11 2.35
CA LYS A 203 -13.97 1.78 3.40
C LYS A 203 -12.63 1.09 3.66
N ARG A 204 -12.00 0.53 2.64
CA ARG A 204 -10.76 -0.22 2.82
C ARG A 204 -9.47 0.57 2.62
N ASN A 205 -9.56 1.82 2.19
CA ASN A 205 -8.38 2.64 1.90
C ASN A 205 -8.20 3.71 2.95
N LEU A 206 -6.96 3.90 3.39
CA LEU A 206 -6.56 5.04 4.21
C LEU A 206 -5.43 5.77 3.51
N ILE A 207 -5.35 7.09 3.71
CA ILE A 207 -4.27 7.89 3.17
C ILE A 207 -3.67 8.74 4.28
N TRP A 208 -2.40 8.50 4.55
CA TRP A 208 -1.57 9.44 5.28
C TRP A 208 -0.94 10.43 4.30
N VAL A 209 -0.90 11.72 4.62
CA VAL A 209 -0.29 12.76 3.78
C VAL A 209 0.50 13.74 4.63
N ILE A 210 1.67 14.15 4.14
CA ILE A 210 2.39 15.35 4.56
C ILE A 210 2.43 16.38 3.42
N ASP A 211 1.96 17.59 3.71
CA ASP A 211 1.76 18.65 2.71
C ASP A 211 2.95 19.62 2.59
N ALA A 212 2.80 20.65 1.74
CA ALA A 212 3.82 21.66 1.49
C ALA A 212 4.21 22.53 2.69
N ALA A 213 3.36 22.57 3.72
CA ALA A 213 3.59 23.26 4.99
C ALA A 213 4.01 22.28 6.10
N ASP A 214 4.42 21.07 5.72
CA ASP A 214 4.79 19.96 6.60
C ASP A 214 3.69 19.55 7.59
N ARG A 215 2.42 19.83 7.26
CA ARG A 215 1.28 19.37 8.06
C ARG A 215 0.99 17.91 7.72
N THR A 216 0.84 17.07 8.75
CA THR A 216 0.45 15.67 8.57
C THR A 216 -1.04 15.46 8.79
N SER A 217 -1.63 14.54 8.03
CA SER A 217 -3.03 14.14 8.16
C SER A 217 -3.20 12.66 7.82
N LEU A 218 -4.19 12.02 8.42
CA LEU A 218 -4.57 10.64 8.13
C LEU A 218 -6.07 10.59 7.87
N TRP A 219 -6.46 9.97 6.76
CA TRP A 219 -7.82 9.97 6.25
C TRP A 219 -8.30 8.55 6.00
N TRP A 220 -9.50 8.23 6.48
CA TRP A 220 -10.22 7.02 6.11
C TRP A 220 -11.17 7.32 4.96
N ILE A 221 -10.96 6.67 3.81
CA ILE A 221 -11.63 7.01 2.56
C ILE A 221 -12.85 6.11 2.35
N ASP A 222 -13.98 6.73 2.04
CA ASP A 222 -15.18 6.07 1.55
C ASP A 222 -15.24 6.17 0.02
N MET A 223 -14.89 5.07 -0.64
CA MET A 223 -14.72 4.97 -2.08
C MET A 223 -16.03 5.02 -2.88
N ALA A 224 -17.21 4.86 -2.27
CA ALA A 224 -18.48 4.84 -3.02
C ALA A 224 -19.28 6.15 -2.90
N ILE A 225 -18.69 7.21 -2.34
CA ILE A 225 -19.30 8.55 -2.34
C ILE A 225 -19.18 9.18 -3.71
N GLN A 226 -20.28 9.75 -4.22
CA GLN A 226 -20.27 10.64 -5.38
C GLN A 226 -20.18 12.08 -4.89
N THR A 227 -19.13 12.78 -5.27
CA THR A 227 -18.86 14.14 -4.83
C THR A 227 -19.44 15.20 -5.77
N GLY A 228 -19.76 14.82 -7.01
CA GLY A 228 -20.15 15.73 -8.07
C GLY A 228 -18.95 16.43 -8.73
N ASN A 229 -17.72 16.13 -8.27
CA ASN A 229 -16.48 16.56 -8.89
C ASN A 229 -15.91 15.40 -9.71
N SER A 230 -16.00 15.49 -11.04
CA SER A 230 -15.59 14.41 -11.94
C SER A 230 -14.13 13.99 -11.79
N ALA A 231 -13.23 14.89 -11.37
CA ALA A 231 -11.82 14.57 -11.15
C ALA A 231 -11.60 13.73 -9.88
N ILE A 232 -12.45 13.90 -8.86
CA ILE A 232 -12.42 13.08 -7.64
C ILE A 232 -13.20 11.79 -7.88
N ASP A 233 -14.36 11.88 -8.51
CA ASP A 233 -15.24 10.74 -8.77
C ASP A 233 -14.62 9.73 -9.75
N SER A 234 -13.65 10.14 -10.58
CA SER A 234 -12.85 9.20 -11.40
C SER A 234 -11.82 8.38 -10.62
N ILE A 235 -11.47 8.84 -9.41
CA ILE A 235 -10.56 8.13 -8.50
C ILE A 235 -11.36 7.26 -7.53
N LEU A 236 -12.52 7.76 -7.10
CA LEU A 236 -13.51 7.01 -6.33
C LEU A 236 -14.18 5.94 -7.23
N GLY A 237 -14.84 4.97 -6.61
CA GLY A 237 -15.45 3.82 -7.26
C GLY A 237 -14.54 2.59 -7.28
N GLY A 238 -14.68 1.75 -8.32
CA GLY A 238 -13.88 0.54 -8.48
C GLY A 238 -14.46 -0.71 -7.83
N GLU A 239 -15.78 -0.84 -7.78
CA GLU A 239 -16.45 -2.08 -7.40
C GLU A 239 -15.91 -3.31 -8.15
N PRO A 240 -15.88 -4.50 -7.52
CA PRO A 240 -16.20 -4.76 -6.10
C PRO A 240 -15.00 -4.54 -5.16
N PHE A 241 -13.81 -4.29 -5.71
CA PHE A 241 -12.56 -4.29 -4.95
C PHE A 241 -12.28 -2.97 -4.24
N TYR A 242 -12.76 -1.86 -4.78
CA TYR A 242 -12.56 -0.52 -4.27
C TYR A 242 -11.08 -0.19 -3.98
N THR A 243 -10.14 -0.77 -4.74
CA THR A 243 -8.71 -0.55 -4.54
C THR A 243 -8.33 0.85 -4.97
N LEU A 244 -7.69 1.60 -4.08
CA LEU A 244 -7.13 2.90 -4.41
C LEU A 244 -5.66 2.77 -4.80
N TYR A 245 -5.34 3.16 -6.04
CA TYR A 245 -3.97 3.10 -6.56
C TYR A 245 -3.20 4.39 -6.28
N GLU A 246 -2.04 4.26 -5.66
CA GLU A 246 -1.10 5.33 -5.34
C GLU A 246 -0.54 6.05 -6.57
N SER A 247 -0.46 5.35 -7.72
CA SER A 247 -0.06 5.92 -9.01
C SER A 247 -1.03 7.00 -9.53
N ASN A 248 -2.26 7.04 -9.02
CA ASN A 248 -3.17 8.14 -9.28
C ASN A 248 -2.71 9.45 -8.61
N PHE A 249 -1.91 9.36 -7.54
CA PHE A 249 -1.56 10.51 -6.71
C PHE A 249 -0.17 11.05 -6.99
N GLY A 250 0.71 10.29 -7.63
CA GLY A 250 2.08 10.72 -7.85
C GLY A 250 2.96 9.61 -8.39
N HIS A 251 4.27 9.86 -8.35
CA HIS A 251 5.25 8.82 -8.58
C HIS A 251 5.18 7.80 -7.43
N VAL A 252 5.18 6.51 -7.76
CA VAL A 252 5.25 5.42 -6.78
C VAL A 252 6.69 5.23 -6.35
N ILE A 253 6.93 5.31 -5.05
CA ILE A 253 8.29 5.43 -4.50
C ILE A 253 8.72 4.17 -3.77
N ALA A 254 7.85 3.67 -2.91
CA ALA A 254 8.15 2.53 -2.07
C ALA A 254 6.88 1.82 -1.62
N ASP A 255 7.03 0.58 -1.20
CA ASP A 255 6.05 -0.10 -0.36
C ASP A 255 6.57 -0.14 1.08
N PHE A 256 5.67 0.00 2.04
CA PHE A 256 5.90 -0.24 3.46
C PHE A 256 5.21 -1.54 3.88
N TYR A 257 5.84 -2.33 4.73
CA TYR A 257 5.31 -3.59 5.23
C TYR A 257 5.42 -3.66 6.74
N PHE A 258 4.31 -3.92 7.42
CA PHE A 258 4.26 -4.05 8.86
C PHE A 258 3.27 -5.14 9.28
N LEU A 259 3.73 -6.02 10.18
CA LEU A 259 2.90 -7.00 10.85
C LEU A 259 3.23 -6.95 12.33
N LYS A 260 2.27 -7.36 13.16
CA LYS A 260 2.47 -7.41 14.60
C LYS A 260 3.72 -8.25 14.93
N ASN A 261 4.62 -7.68 15.73
CA ASN A 261 5.89 -8.25 16.17
C ASN A 261 7.00 -8.34 15.09
N LEU A 262 6.83 -7.68 13.95
CA LEU A 262 7.90 -7.49 12.97
C LEU A 262 8.31 -6.01 12.94
N GLU A 263 9.56 -5.75 12.56
CA GLU A 263 10.01 -4.39 12.25
C GLU A 263 9.30 -3.86 10.99
N LEU A 264 9.10 -2.55 10.91
CA LEU A 264 8.65 -1.91 9.66
C LEU A 264 9.71 -2.11 8.55
N GLY A 265 9.32 -2.82 7.51
CA GLY A 265 10.09 -2.97 6.29
C GLY A 265 9.66 -1.98 5.22
N ALA A 266 10.57 -1.64 4.31
CA ALA A 266 10.27 -0.89 3.10
C ALA A 266 10.98 -1.47 1.88
N SER A 267 10.37 -1.37 0.70
CA SER A 267 11.01 -1.71 -0.57
C SER A 267 10.90 -0.52 -1.54
N LEU A 268 12.03 -0.04 -2.03
CA LEU A 268 12.10 1.11 -2.95
C LEU A 268 11.98 0.68 -4.42
N TYR A 269 11.32 1.51 -5.23
CA TYR A 269 11.20 1.31 -6.69
C TYR A 269 12.35 1.93 -7.51
#